data_AF-A0A7X5VKQ9-F1
#
_entry.id   AF-A0A7X5VKQ9-F1
#
_cell.length_a   1.000
_cell.length_b   1.000
_cell.length_c   1.000
_cell.angle_alpha   90.00
_cell.angle_beta   90.00
_cell.angle_gamma   90.00
#
_symmetry.space_group_name_H-M   'P 1'
#
loop_
_entity.id
_entity.type
_entity.pdbx_description
1 polymer ?
#
loop_
_entity_poly.entity_id
_entity_poly.type
_entity_poly.pdbx_seq_one_letter_code
_entity_poly.pdbx_strand_id
1 'polypeptide(L)'
;SAWPGSFENLETVWEVPLGKGYPGPIVTRDRVFVVETVDAETVAVRALSRVDGGVLWSTTWGAGGRVPFFAAANGDWVRSTPAWDGETLYVGDMEERLVALDGVSGEIRWTVDLTERFDTKAPDFGFASSPLVDGDALYVQAANSLLKLDRETGETIWRTLVGSGKIQASGAFSSPVIQELAGVRQLVVQTRHTLFGVDIDDGRELWSVDVPNFRGMNILTPVFVGNRIFTSTYRNGSFMFEVSRRDGKFLIEEKWKHPASGYMSSPVVIDGFIYLHLGNGRVSCLDGANGEERWRSPSFGKYWSMTWQEDKILALDEGGDLVLVKANPEAFELLDKKEITDREAWGYLAIRGDELYVRDLESIRALRWTDQPSARMKQRQTRKVTAASQLR
;
A
#
# COMPACT_ATOMS: atom_id res chain seq x y z
N SER A 1 -7.17 -19.62 -6.12
CA SER A 1 -8.57 -19.67 -6.60
C SER A 1 -8.86 -18.37 -7.33
N ALA A 2 -9.77 -18.39 -8.30
CA ALA A 2 -10.30 -17.16 -8.89
C ALA A 2 -11.19 -16.44 -7.87
N TRP A 3 -11.21 -15.11 -7.89
CA TRP A 3 -12.14 -14.33 -7.07
C TRP A 3 -13.59 -14.53 -7.52
N PRO A 4 -14.55 -14.52 -6.57
CA PRO A 4 -15.96 -14.68 -6.91
C PRO A 4 -16.48 -13.49 -7.71
N GLY A 5 -17.63 -13.68 -8.36
CA GLY A 5 -18.32 -12.62 -9.10
C GLY A 5 -19.15 -11.68 -8.23
N SER A 6 -19.31 -11.98 -6.93
CA SER A 6 -20.11 -11.22 -5.98
C SER A 6 -19.69 -11.50 -4.52
N PHE A 7 -20.07 -10.64 -3.60
CA PHE A 7 -19.88 -10.73 -2.15
C PHE A 7 -21.04 -11.42 -1.41
N GLU A 8 -22.00 -12.03 -2.11
CA GLU A 8 -23.13 -12.75 -1.51
C GLU A 8 -22.67 -13.76 -0.44
N ASN A 9 -21.65 -14.55 -0.75
CA ASN A 9 -21.10 -15.61 0.11
C ASN A 9 -19.86 -15.19 0.91
N LEU A 10 -19.62 -13.88 1.06
CA LEU A 10 -18.51 -13.36 1.87
C LEU A 10 -18.96 -13.24 3.34
N GLU A 11 -18.32 -13.98 4.24
CA GLU A 11 -18.65 -13.99 5.66
C GLU A 11 -17.46 -13.59 6.53
N THR A 12 -17.71 -12.85 7.61
CA THR A 12 -16.68 -12.59 8.64
C THR A 12 -16.40 -13.87 9.41
N VAL A 13 -15.13 -14.28 9.43
CA VAL A 13 -14.65 -15.44 10.18
C VAL A 13 -14.33 -15.03 11.62
N TRP A 14 -13.57 -13.94 11.79
CA TRP A 14 -13.20 -13.36 13.07
C TRP A 14 -12.88 -11.87 12.94
N GLU A 15 -12.90 -11.16 14.07
CA GLU A 15 -12.55 -9.75 14.21
C GLU A 15 -11.72 -9.56 15.49
N VAL A 16 -10.66 -8.77 15.40
CA VAL A 16 -9.78 -8.45 16.53
C VAL A 16 -9.64 -6.92 16.65
N PRO A 17 -9.92 -6.33 17.83
CA PRO A 17 -9.68 -4.92 18.08
C PRO A 17 -8.19 -4.56 17.98
N LEU A 18 -7.91 -3.41 17.34
CA LEU A 18 -6.59 -2.82 17.19
C LEU A 18 -6.58 -1.35 17.64
N GLY A 19 -5.42 -0.89 18.06
CA GLY A 19 -5.05 0.52 18.07
C GLY A 19 -4.93 1.06 16.64
N LYS A 20 -4.87 2.39 16.55
CA LYS A 20 -4.93 3.09 15.27
C LYS A 20 -3.68 2.92 14.45
N GLY A 21 -3.83 2.99 13.13
CA GLY A 21 -2.72 2.86 12.19
C GLY A 21 -3.20 2.61 10.77
N TYR A 22 -2.37 3.04 9.83
CA TYR A 22 -2.53 2.80 8.39
C TYR A 22 -1.91 1.51 7.82
N PRO A 23 -0.98 0.77 8.48
CA PRO A 23 -0.33 -0.38 7.86
C PRO A 23 -1.32 -1.48 7.46
N GLY A 24 -1.24 -1.95 6.21
CA GLY A 24 -1.96 -3.16 5.81
C GLY A 24 -1.44 -4.39 6.58
N PRO A 25 -2.26 -5.43 6.75
CA PRO A 25 -1.81 -6.69 7.36
C PRO A 25 -0.90 -7.48 6.41
N ILE A 26 0.04 -8.25 6.96
CA ILE A 26 0.78 -9.27 6.22
C ILE A 26 0.23 -10.64 6.58
N VAL A 27 -0.13 -11.45 5.57
CA VAL A 27 -0.82 -12.73 5.77
C VAL A 27 0.03 -13.90 5.30
N THR A 28 0.46 -14.75 6.24
CA THR A 28 1.21 -15.97 5.96
C THR A 28 0.27 -17.19 5.91
N ARG A 29 0.85 -18.40 5.88
CA ARG A 29 0.09 -19.65 5.91
C ARG A 29 -0.69 -19.84 7.22
N ASP A 30 -0.20 -19.31 8.32
CA ASP A 30 -0.67 -19.60 9.66
C ASP A 30 -0.87 -18.33 10.50
N ARG A 31 -0.38 -17.18 10.04
CA ARG A 31 -0.36 -15.93 10.79
C ARG A 31 -0.89 -14.74 10.01
N VAL A 32 -1.38 -13.76 10.75
CA VAL A 32 -1.69 -12.41 10.27
C VAL A 32 -0.90 -11.44 11.14
N PHE A 33 0.03 -10.70 10.53
CA PHE A 33 0.80 -9.67 11.21
C PHE A 33 0.15 -8.31 11.05
N VAL A 34 0.02 -7.58 12.15
CA VAL A 34 -0.57 -6.24 12.19
C VAL A 34 0.32 -5.31 13.01
N VAL A 35 0.42 -4.05 12.58
CA VAL A 35 1.19 -3.00 13.25
C VAL A 35 0.24 -1.90 13.71
N GLU A 36 0.34 -1.43 14.93
CA GLU A 36 -0.58 -0.44 15.50
C GLU A 36 0.13 0.56 16.41
N THR A 37 -0.49 1.72 16.55
CA THR A 37 -0.21 2.69 17.61
C THR A 37 -1.17 2.41 18.76
N VAL A 38 -0.62 1.93 19.88
CA VAL A 38 -1.39 1.53 21.07
C VAL A 38 -1.82 2.77 21.85
N ASP A 39 -0.90 3.72 22.00
CA ASP A 39 -1.09 5.00 22.65
C ASP A 39 -0.12 6.05 22.06
N ALA A 40 -0.01 7.23 22.67
CA ALA A 40 0.81 8.32 22.15
C ALA A 40 2.33 8.04 22.14
N GLU A 41 2.79 7.00 22.83
CA GLU A 41 4.20 6.68 23.02
C GLU A 41 4.56 5.27 22.54
N THR A 42 3.58 4.39 22.32
CA THR A 42 3.80 2.96 22.11
C THR A 42 3.32 2.48 20.75
N VAL A 43 4.22 1.82 20.02
CA VAL A 43 3.89 1.01 18.83
C VAL A 43 3.89 -0.47 19.22
N ALA A 44 2.98 -1.24 18.62
CA ALA A 44 2.93 -2.68 18.77
C ALA A 44 2.86 -3.39 17.42
N VAL A 45 3.43 -4.59 17.40
CA VAL A 45 3.23 -5.59 16.35
C VAL A 45 2.62 -6.81 17.00
N ARG A 46 1.56 -7.34 16.39
CA ARG A 46 0.94 -8.61 16.80
C ARG A 46 1.01 -9.61 15.66
N ALA A 47 1.32 -10.85 16.00
CA ALA A 47 0.96 -12.00 15.19
C ALA A 47 -0.34 -12.60 15.70
N LEU A 48 -1.33 -12.66 14.83
CA LEU A 48 -2.61 -13.30 15.08
C LEU A 48 -2.64 -14.66 14.38
N SER A 49 -3.26 -15.65 15.01
CA SER A 49 -3.62 -16.92 14.40
C SER A 49 -4.53 -16.65 13.22
N ARG A 50 -4.18 -17.17 12.05
CA ARG A 50 -5.01 -17.03 10.86
C ARG A 50 -6.38 -17.72 11.00
N VAL A 51 -6.46 -18.73 11.85
CA VAL A 51 -7.65 -19.59 12.01
C VAL A 51 -8.76 -18.86 12.76
N ASP A 52 -8.42 -18.15 13.84
CA ASP A 52 -9.39 -17.63 14.82
C ASP A 52 -9.09 -16.22 15.33
N GLY A 53 -8.00 -15.58 14.87
CA GLY A 53 -7.59 -14.25 15.31
C GLY A 53 -6.91 -14.23 16.69
N GLY A 54 -6.68 -15.38 17.32
CA GLY A 54 -6.02 -15.44 18.62
C GLY A 54 -4.60 -14.86 18.57
N VAL A 55 -4.22 -14.03 19.55
CA VAL A 55 -2.87 -13.45 19.60
C VAL A 55 -1.85 -14.56 19.90
N LEU A 56 -0.92 -14.76 18.97
CA LEU A 56 0.19 -15.71 19.10
C LEU A 56 1.38 -15.07 19.83
N TRP A 57 1.71 -13.83 19.48
CA TRP A 57 2.67 -12.99 20.18
C TRP A 57 2.35 -11.51 19.95
N SER A 58 2.87 -10.67 20.85
CA SER A 58 2.81 -9.22 20.77
C SER A 58 4.14 -8.62 21.21
N THR A 59 4.69 -7.73 20.40
CA THR A 59 5.95 -7.02 20.70
C THR A 59 5.69 -5.53 20.63
N THR A 60 6.21 -4.79 21.62
CA THR A 60 6.00 -3.35 21.73
C THR A 60 7.32 -2.62 21.94
N TRP A 61 7.37 -1.36 21.55
CA TRP A 61 8.47 -0.46 21.86
C TRP A 61 7.98 0.98 21.92
N GLY A 62 8.76 1.83 22.58
CA GLY A 62 8.52 3.27 22.65
C GLY A 62 8.86 3.93 21.31
N ALA A 63 7.86 4.52 20.65
CA ALA A 63 7.96 5.16 19.34
C ALA A 63 6.84 6.21 19.18
N GLY A 64 6.90 7.24 20.02
CA GLY A 64 5.98 8.37 19.96
C GLY A 64 6.35 9.32 18.82
N GLY A 65 5.37 9.71 18.01
CA GLY A 65 5.56 10.72 16.97
C GLY A 65 4.40 11.71 16.97
N ARG A 66 4.61 12.90 16.43
CA ARG A 66 3.53 13.87 16.23
C ARG A 66 3.62 14.46 14.84
N VAL A 67 2.52 14.41 14.11
CA VAL A 67 2.39 15.13 12.85
C VAL A 67 2.14 16.62 13.10
N PRO A 68 2.45 17.49 12.13
CA PRO A 68 2.09 18.90 12.21
C PRO A 68 0.58 19.10 12.42
N PHE A 69 0.20 20.21 13.08
CA PHE A 69 -1.20 20.49 13.45
C PHE A 69 -2.19 20.44 12.26
N PHE A 70 -1.73 20.82 11.06
CA PHE A 70 -2.57 20.82 9.84
C PHE A 70 -2.85 19.40 9.31
N ALA A 71 -2.16 18.38 9.82
CA ALA A 71 -2.33 16.97 9.49
C ALA A 71 -2.90 16.16 10.68
N ALA A 72 -3.19 16.79 11.82
CA ALA A 72 -3.63 16.09 13.05
C ALA A 72 -4.89 15.24 12.85
N ALA A 73 -5.77 15.61 11.91
CA ALA A 73 -6.94 14.81 11.54
C ALA A 73 -6.59 13.43 10.96
N ASN A 74 -5.37 13.28 10.42
CA ASN A 74 -4.82 12.03 9.85
C ASN A 74 -3.94 11.28 10.87
N GLY A 75 -4.07 11.60 12.15
CA GLY A 75 -3.50 10.85 13.26
C GLY A 75 -1.97 10.88 13.41
N ASP A 76 -1.54 10.59 14.63
CA ASP A 76 -0.14 10.39 15.02
C ASP A 76 0.21 8.89 15.02
N TRP A 77 -0.19 8.19 13.95
CA TRP A 77 -0.12 6.72 13.91
C TRP A 77 0.90 6.23 12.90
N VAL A 78 1.43 5.04 13.16
CA VAL A 78 2.25 4.28 12.20
C VAL A 78 1.61 4.26 10.81
N ARG A 79 2.45 4.34 9.78
CA ARG A 79 2.01 4.58 8.39
C ARG A 79 2.38 3.49 7.40
N SER A 80 3.61 3.00 7.46
CA SER A 80 4.15 2.05 6.49
C SER A 80 3.63 0.63 6.72
N THR A 81 3.29 -0.06 5.64
CA THR A 81 3.03 -1.51 5.70
C THR A 81 4.37 -2.21 5.91
N PRO A 82 4.48 -3.16 6.86
CA PRO A 82 5.75 -3.83 7.12
C PRO A 82 6.15 -4.73 5.95
N ALA A 83 7.44 -5.00 5.80
CA ALA A 83 7.92 -6.01 4.87
C ALA A 83 8.15 -7.35 5.57
N TRP A 84 8.02 -8.44 4.82
CA TRP A 84 8.20 -9.81 5.30
C TRP A 84 9.00 -10.61 4.28
N ASP A 85 10.09 -11.23 4.72
CA ASP A 85 10.98 -12.02 3.84
C ASP A 85 10.73 -13.54 3.90
N GLY A 86 9.77 -13.98 4.72
CA GLY A 86 9.53 -15.40 5.01
C GLY A 86 9.93 -15.82 6.42
N GLU A 87 10.72 -15.01 7.11
CA GLU A 87 11.24 -15.29 8.46
C GLU A 87 11.26 -14.06 9.39
N THR A 88 11.60 -12.89 8.85
CA THR A 88 11.74 -11.61 9.56
C THR A 88 10.73 -10.57 9.07
N LEU A 89 10.07 -9.89 10.00
CA LEU A 89 9.27 -8.70 9.73
C LEU A 89 10.11 -7.44 9.92
N TYR A 90 9.99 -6.50 8.99
CA TYR A 90 10.66 -5.20 9.04
C TYR A 90 9.63 -4.09 9.17
N VAL A 91 9.70 -3.36 10.28
CA VAL A 91 8.68 -2.38 10.69
C VAL A 91 9.33 -1.03 10.91
N GLY A 92 8.87 -0.01 10.20
CA GLY A 92 9.27 1.39 10.40
C GLY A 92 8.25 2.13 11.28
N ASP A 93 8.72 2.93 12.23
CA ASP A 93 7.84 3.73 13.11
C ASP A 93 7.86 5.23 12.79
N MET A 94 7.17 6.03 13.61
CA MET A 94 7.02 7.46 13.36
C MET A 94 8.30 8.28 13.54
N GLU A 95 9.32 7.73 14.20
CA GLU A 95 10.62 8.38 14.40
C GLU A 95 11.68 7.86 13.42
N GLU A 96 11.25 7.11 12.39
CA GLU A 96 12.14 6.42 11.43
C GLU A 96 13.10 5.40 12.08
N ARG A 97 12.72 4.84 13.22
CA ARG A 97 13.36 3.62 13.71
C ARG A 97 12.83 2.43 12.92
N LEU A 98 13.75 1.55 12.54
CA LEU A 98 13.47 0.33 11.80
C LEU A 98 13.75 -0.86 12.71
N VAL A 99 12.75 -1.71 12.90
CA VAL A 99 12.79 -2.85 13.81
C VAL A 99 12.62 -4.14 13.00
N ALA A 100 13.54 -5.08 13.18
CA ALA A 100 13.43 -6.43 12.65
C ALA A 100 12.93 -7.39 13.73
N LEU A 101 11.85 -8.10 13.45
CA LEU A 101 11.22 -9.04 14.36
C LEU A 101 11.25 -10.45 13.77
N ASP A 102 11.58 -11.44 14.58
CA ASP A 102 11.32 -12.84 14.25
C ASP A 102 9.82 -13.07 14.08
N GLY A 103 9.38 -13.58 12.93
CA GLY A 103 7.95 -13.75 12.66
C GLY A 103 7.29 -14.87 13.47
N VAL A 104 8.08 -15.80 14.03
CA VAL A 104 7.57 -16.94 14.81
C VAL A 104 7.41 -16.57 16.28
N SER A 105 8.43 -16.00 16.90
CA SER A 105 8.48 -15.65 18.33
C SER A 105 8.06 -14.21 18.62
N GLY A 106 8.22 -13.30 17.66
CA GLY A 106 8.06 -11.86 17.86
C GLY A 106 9.29 -11.19 18.47
N GLU A 107 10.37 -11.92 18.75
CA GLU A 107 11.58 -11.34 19.34
C GLU A 107 12.24 -10.34 18.41
N ILE A 108 12.72 -9.23 18.98
CA ILE A 108 13.49 -8.22 18.25
C ILE A 108 14.85 -8.83 17.90
N ARG A 109 15.12 -8.97 16.60
CA ARG A 109 16.43 -9.41 16.07
C ARG A 109 17.42 -8.26 16.10
N TRP A 110 17.00 -7.10 15.60
CA TRP A 110 17.76 -5.86 15.67
C TRP A 110 16.84 -4.65 15.57
N THR A 111 17.38 -3.52 16.00
CA THR A 111 16.75 -2.21 15.92
C THR A 111 17.76 -1.20 15.43
N VAL A 112 17.36 -0.37 14.48
CA VAL A 112 18.19 0.72 13.96
C VAL A 112 17.41 2.02 14.03
N ASP A 113 17.93 2.99 14.77
CA ASP A 113 17.48 4.38 14.66
C ASP A 113 18.19 5.05 13.47
N LEU A 114 17.46 5.24 12.37
CA LEU A 114 18.03 5.81 11.14
C LEU A 114 18.26 7.32 11.28
N THR A 115 17.49 8.01 12.12
CA THR A 115 17.65 9.45 12.33
C THR A 115 18.91 9.73 13.14
N GLU A 116 19.13 8.97 14.21
CA GLU A 116 20.35 9.03 15.03
C GLU A 116 21.58 8.64 14.20
N ARG A 117 21.52 7.51 13.48
CA ARG A 117 22.65 7.00 12.68
C ARG A 117 23.17 8.03 11.68
N PHE A 118 22.29 8.84 11.11
CA PHE A 118 22.62 9.76 10.03
C PHE A 118 22.53 11.24 10.41
N ASP A 119 22.34 11.55 11.69
CA ASP A 119 22.16 12.90 12.22
C ASP A 119 21.11 13.70 11.41
N THR A 120 19.92 13.11 11.28
CA THR A 120 18.79 13.75 10.58
C THR A 120 17.62 13.96 11.52
N LYS A 121 16.71 14.85 11.15
CA LYS A 121 15.45 15.01 11.88
C LYS A 121 14.44 14.00 11.36
N ALA A 122 13.66 13.42 12.28
CA ALA A 122 12.47 12.67 11.91
C ALA A 122 11.55 13.54 11.02
N PRO A 123 11.04 12.99 9.91
CA PRO A 123 10.16 13.73 9.01
C PRO A 123 8.78 13.97 9.64
N ASP A 124 8.11 15.03 9.20
CA ASP A 124 6.78 15.44 9.67
C ASP A 124 5.70 14.34 9.64
N PHE A 125 5.89 13.31 8.82
CA PHE A 125 4.95 12.21 8.64
C PHE A 125 5.53 10.84 9.02
N GLY A 126 6.71 10.81 9.66
CA GLY A 126 7.39 9.58 10.04
C GLY A 126 7.75 8.67 8.86
N PHE A 127 7.95 7.38 9.15
CA PHE A 127 8.27 6.35 8.17
C PHE A 127 7.02 5.98 7.35
N ALA A 128 6.75 6.76 6.30
CA ALA A 128 5.55 6.62 5.47
C ALA A 128 5.71 5.70 4.25
N SER A 129 6.94 5.50 3.76
CA SER A 129 7.23 4.56 2.68
C SER A 129 7.34 3.13 3.22
N SER A 130 6.83 2.13 2.51
CA SER A 130 6.95 0.73 2.97
C SER A 130 8.33 0.17 2.60
N PRO A 131 9.01 -0.58 3.49
CA PRO A 131 10.28 -1.23 3.15
C PRO A 131 10.13 -2.25 2.02
N LEU A 132 11.21 -2.50 1.29
CA LEU A 132 11.28 -3.51 0.23
C LEU A 132 12.40 -4.50 0.51
N VAL A 133 12.08 -5.79 0.56
CA VAL A 133 13.06 -6.89 0.70
C VAL A 133 13.39 -7.45 -0.67
N ASP A 134 14.69 -7.66 -0.95
CA ASP A 134 15.15 -8.41 -2.11
C ASP A 134 16.46 -9.14 -1.81
N GLY A 135 16.42 -10.47 -1.82
CA GLY A 135 17.55 -11.30 -1.38
C GLY A 135 17.96 -10.96 0.05
N ASP A 136 19.24 -10.66 0.24
CA ASP A 136 19.81 -10.31 1.56
C ASP A 136 19.73 -8.81 1.88
N ALA A 137 19.06 -8.04 1.02
CA ALA A 137 18.97 -6.60 1.14
C ALA A 137 17.58 -6.11 1.54
N LEU A 138 17.57 -5.04 2.31
CA LEU A 138 16.39 -4.25 2.67
C LEU A 138 16.56 -2.82 2.14
N TYR A 139 15.61 -2.35 1.33
CA TYR A 139 15.59 -1.01 0.76
C TYR A 139 14.53 -0.16 1.44
N VAL A 140 14.93 1.04 1.88
CA VAL A 140 14.05 1.98 2.58
C VAL A 140 14.29 3.41 2.14
N GLN A 141 13.22 4.21 2.08
CA GLN A 141 13.35 5.67 2.04
C GLN A 141 13.11 6.23 3.45
N ALA A 142 14.21 6.58 4.12
CA ALA A 142 14.24 7.07 5.49
C ALA A 142 15.49 7.93 5.73
N ALA A 143 15.53 8.70 6.82
CA ALA A 143 16.59 9.64 7.15
C ALA A 143 16.91 10.59 5.97
N ASN A 144 15.85 11.03 5.29
CA ASN A 144 15.91 11.85 4.08
C ASN A 144 16.77 11.26 2.96
N SER A 145 16.83 9.93 2.83
CA SER A 145 17.70 9.26 1.86
C SER A 145 17.10 7.94 1.38
N LEU A 146 17.66 7.39 0.30
CA LEU A 146 17.47 5.99 -0.06
C LEU A 146 18.62 5.17 0.52
N LEU A 147 18.28 4.07 1.18
CA LEU A 147 19.21 3.19 1.85
C LEU A 147 19.06 1.76 1.33
N LYS A 148 20.19 1.07 1.19
CA LYS A 148 20.26 -0.39 1.17
C LYS A 148 20.91 -0.83 2.47
N LEU A 149 20.21 -1.67 3.19
CA LEU A 149 20.66 -2.25 4.44
C LEU A 149 20.87 -3.75 4.25
N ASP A 150 21.82 -4.30 4.98
CA ASP A 150 21.89 -5.73 5.22
C ASP A 150 20.67 -6.14 6.05
N ARG A 151 19.88 -7.10 5.56
CA ARG A 151 18.59 -7.44 6.20
C ARG A 151 18.76 -8.17 7.54
N GLU A 152 19.88 -8.86 7.73
CA GLU A 152 20.12 -9.70 8.92
C GLU A 152 20.62 -8.87 10.09
N THR A 153 21.36 -7.80 9.81
CA THR A 153 22.06 -6.98 10.81
C THR A 153 21.51 -5.56 10.92
N GLY A 154 20.84 -5.07 9.87
CA GLY A 154 20.45 -3.67 9.74
C GLY A 154 21.64 -2.73 9.44
N GLU A 155 22.82 -3.25 9.12
CA GLU A 155 23.98 -2.43 8.73
C GLU A 155 23.74 -1.74 7.38
N THR A 156 24.24 -0.52 7.23
CA THR A 156 24.11 0.23 5.97
C THR A 156 25.11 -0.29 4.94
N ILE A 157 24.63 -0.85 3.83
CA ILE A 157 25.46 -1.23 2.68
C ILE A 157 25.78 0.00 1.83
N TRP A 158 24.75 0.78 1.46
CA TRP A 158 24.93 2.07 0.82
C TRP A 158 23.80 3.05 1.17
N ARG A 159 24.10 4.35 0.98
CA ARG A 159 23.17 5.47 1.15
C ARG A 159 23.32 6.42 -0.03
N THR A 160 22.22 6.77 -0.67
CA THR A 160 22.18 7.68 -1.82
C THR A 160 20.96 8.59 -1.75
N LEU A 161 20.78 9.47 -2.75
CA LEU A 161 19.65 10.39 -2.88
C LEU A 161 19.39 11.20 -1.60
N VAL A 162 20.45 11.68 -0.95
CA VAL A 162 20.37 12.42 0.31
C VAL A 162 19.70 13.78 0.08
N GLY A 163 18.48 13.91 0.59
CA GLY A 163 17.67 15.12 0.54
C GLY A 163 18.09 16.16 1.57
N SER A 164 17.68 17.40 1.33
CA SER A 164 18.06 18.55 2.18
C SER A 164 17.44 18.56 3.59
N GLY A 165 16.47 17.68 3.88
CA GLY A 165 15.72 17.69 5.15
C GLY A 165 14.85 18.94 5.39
N LYS A 166 14.74 19.83 4.40
CA LYS A 166 13.90 21.04 4.49
C LYS A 166 12.41 20.68 4.45
N ILE A 167 11.59 21.59 4.96
CA ILE A 167 10.12 21.51 4.87
C ILE A 167 9.71 21.24 3.41
N GLN A 168 8.77 20.31 3.20
CA GLN A 168 8.30 19.80 1.89
C GLN A 168 9.30 18.92 1.11
N ALA A 169 10.57 18.86 1.51
CA ALA A 169 11.60 17.99 0.95
C ALA A 169 12.03 16.86 1.92
N SER A 170 11.44 16.82 3.11
CA SER A 170 11.76 15.85 4.17
C SER A 170 10.92 14.58 4.07
N GLY A 171 11.55 13.44 4.35
CA GLY A 171 10.99 12.09 4.26
C GLY A 171 10.61 11.70 2.82
N ALA A 172 9.94 10.55 2.69
CA ALA A 172 9.35 10.10 1.45
C ALA A 172 8.01 9.40 1.72
N PHE A 173 7.08 9.52 0.78
CA PHE A 173 5.76 8.90 0.87
C PHE A 173 5.65 7.64 0.00
N SER A 174 6.24 7.68 -1.21
CA SER A 174 6.22 6.55 -2.13
C SER A 174 7.15 5.44 -1.66
N SER A 175 6.71 4.19 -1.80
CA SER A 175 7.58 3.04 -1.55
C SER A 175 8.54 2.83 -2.74
N PRO A 176 9.76 2.33 -2.53
CA PRO A 176 10.63 1.89 -3.61
C PRO A 176 10.07 0.61 -4.25
N VAL A 177 10.32 0.42 -5.54
CA VAL A 177 9.99 -0.82 -6.26
C VAL A 177 11.16 -1.25 -7.12
N ILE A 178 11.30 -2.56 -7.36
CA ILE A 178 12.28 -3.09 -8.30
C ILE A 178 11.57 -3.36 -9.62
N GLN A 179 12.16 -2.87 -10.71
CA GLN A 179 11.66 -3.12 -12.06
C GLN A 179 12.83 -3.32 -13.03
N GLU A 180 12.65 -4.21 -14.00
CA GLU A 180 13.52 -4.23 -15.17
C GLU A 180 13.04 -3.18 -16.17
N LEU A 181 13.88 -2.17 -16.43
CA LEU A 181 13.62 -1.12 -17.41
C LEU A 181 14.80 -1.01 -18.36
N ALA A 182 14.51 -1.01 -19.66
CA ALA A 182 15.50 -1.03 -20.73
C ALA A 182 16.55 -2.15 -20.56
N GLY A 183 16.09 -3.34 -20.13
CA GLY A 183 16.91 -4.53 -19.93
C GLY A 183 17.81 -4.49 -18.70
N VAL A 184 17.56 -3.60 -17.74
CA VAL A 184 18.32 -3.49 -16.50
C VAL A 184 17.39 -3.49 -15.30
N ARG A 185 17.59 -4.47 -14.43
CA ARG A 185 16.97 -4.54 -13.11
C ARG A 185 17.50 -3.42 -12.23
N GLN A 186 16.61 -2.58 -11.74
CA GLN A 186 16.95 -1.39 -10.97
C GLN A 186 15.86 -1.04 -9.97
N LEU A 187 16.21 -0.22 -8.98
CA LEU A 187 15.22 0.40 -8.11
C LEU A 187 14.60 1.59 -8.83
N VAL A 188 13.28 1.71 -8.74
CA VAL A 188 12.53 2.90 -9.14
C VAL A 188 12.04 3.57 -7.87
N VAL A 189 12.49 4.81 -7.66
CA VAL A 189 12.34 5.50 -6.38
C VAL A 189 11.81 6.90 -6.62
N GLN A 190 10.63 7.18 -6.08
CA GLN A 190 10.05 8.52 -6.11
C GLN A 190 10.27 9.21 -4.78
N THR A 191 11.08 10.26 -4.83
CA THR A 191 11.28 11.19 -3.71
C THR A 191 10.17 12.25 -3.72
N ARG A 192 10.25 13.22 -2.80
CA ARG A 192 9.32 14.35 -2.73
C ARG A 192 9.20 15.14 -4.04
N HIS A 193 10.25 15.16 -4.88
CA HIS A 193 10.31 15.99 -6.09
C HIS A 193 10.70 15.23 -7.36
N THR A 194 11.54 14.21 -7.25
CA THR A 194 12.21 13.61 -8.41
C THR A 194 12.01 12.09 -8.39
N LEU A 195 11.78 11.51 -9.56
CA LEU A 195 11.70 10.08 -9.80
C LEU A 195 13.05 9.60 -10.34
N PHE A 196 13.59 8.53 -9.75
CA PHE A 196 14.91 8.00 -10.05
C PHE A 196 14.86 6.54 -10.47
N GLY A 197 15.78 6.17 -11.35
CA GLY A 197 16.29 4.81 -11.47
C GLY A 197 17.62 4.72 -10.74
N VAL A 198 17.77 3.72 -9.87
CA VAL A 198 18.98 3.54 -9.05
C VAL A 198 19.50 2.13 -9.24
N ASP A 199 20.81 2.02 -9.45
CA ASP A 199 21.52 0.74 -9.52
C ASP A 199 21.43 0.02 -8.16
N ILE A 200 21.02 -1.24 -8.20
CA ILE A 200 20.73 -1.99 -6.98
C ILE A 200 21.99 -2.40 -6.22
N ASP A 201 23.12 -2.50 -6.92
CA ASP A 201 24.36 -3.01 -6.34
C ASP A 201 25.09 -1.91 -5.57
N ASP A 202 25.27 -0.74 -6.18
CA ASP A 202 26.10 0.35 -5.65
C ASP A 202 25.33 1.64 -5.29
N GLY A 203 24.02 1.71 -5.56
CA GLY A 203 23.20 2.86 -5.23
C GLY A 203 23.43 4.09 -6.11
N ARG A 204 24.15 3.95 -7.24
CA ARG A 204 24.35 5.08 -8.17
C ARG A 204 23.07 5.37 -8.95
N GLU A 205 22.84 6.65 -9.21
CA GLU A 205 21.77 7.08 -10.09
C GLU A 205 22.02 6.58 -11.53
N LEU A 206 20.99 5.97 -12.13
CA LEU A 206 20.97 5.54 -13.52
C LEU A 206 20.32 6.60 -14.42
N TRP A 207 19.22 7.19 -13.94
CA TRP A 207 18.48 8.27 -14.57
C TRP A 207 17.61 8.97 -13.53
N SER A 208 17.17 10.20 -13.85
CA SER A 208 16.23 10.95 -13.02
C SER A 208 15.34 11.87 -13.85
N VAL A 209 14.15 12.15 -13.34
CA VAL A 209 13.24 13.15 -13.90
C VAL A 209 12.48 13.87 -12.78
N ASP A 210 12.41 15.19 -12.86
CA ASP A 210 11.60 15.97 -11.92
C ASP A 210 10.11 15.73 -12.18
N VAL A 211 9.37 15.47 -11.10
CA VAL A 211 7.93 15.24 -11.16
C VAL A 211 7.22 16.43 -10.51
N PRO A 212 6.33 17.13 -11.26
CA PRO A 212 5.57 18.25 -10.72
C PRO A 212 4.79 17.88 -9.45
N ASN A 213 5.04 18.62 -8.37
CA ASN A 213 4.49 18.32 -7.05
C ASN A 213 3.87 19.57 -6.40
N PHE A 214 2.89 19.35 -5.53
CA PHE A 214 2.32 20.37 -4.67
C PHE A 214 2.79 20.06 -3.25
N ARG A 215 3.63 20.92 -2.67
CA ARG A 215 4.20 20.75 -1.31
C ARG A 215 5.00 19.44 -1.12
N GLY A 216 5.65 18.95 -2.17
CA GLY A 216 6.38 17.69 -2.16
C GLY A 216 5.50 16.45 -2.02
N MET A 217 4.19 16.54 -2.31
CA MET A 217 3.24 15.44 -2.18
C MET A 217 3.25 14.51 -3.40
N ASN A 218 4.42 13.92 -3.64
CA ASN A 218 4.60 12.77 -4.51
C ASN A 218 4.43 11.50 -3.68
N ILE A 219 3.21 10.96 -3.68
CA ILE A 219 2.79 9.94 -2.73
C ILE A 219 2.75 8.53 -3.33
N LEU A 220 2.29 8.43 -4.57
CA LEU A 220 2.00 7.14 -5.18
C LEU A 220 3.27 6.35 -5.43
N THR A 221 3.19 5.05 -5.16
CA THR A 221 4.16 4.09 -5.67
C THR A 221 3.98 3.96 -7.19
N PRO A 222 5.02 4.17 -8.02
CA PRO A 222 4.92 4.08 -9.47
C PRO A 222 4.49 2.68 -9.95
N VAL A 223 3.79 2.64 -11.08
CA VAL A 223 3.41 1.39 -11.77
C VAL A 223 3.92 1.40 -13.21
N PHE A 224 3.92 0.24 -13.86
CA PHE A 224 4.67 0.05 -15.11
C PHE A 224 3.80 -0.46 -16.26
N VAL A 225 4.11 0.01 -17.47
CA VAL A 225 3.60 -0.53 -18.75
C VAL A 225 4.81 -0.75 -19.66
N GLY A 226 5.34 -1.97 -19.68
CA GLY A 226 6.61 -2.26 -20.34
C GLY A 226 7.77 -1.46 -19.73
N ASN A 227 8.50 -0.71 -20.57
CA ASN A 227 9.58 0.20 -20.12
C ASN A 227 9.07 1.58 -19.68
N ARG A 228 7.76 1.75 -19.53
CA ARG A 228 7.15 3.01 -19.13
C ARG A 228 6.74 2.98 -17.68
N ILE A 229 6.85 4.15 -17.04
CA ILE A 229 6.58 4.39 -15.63
C ILE A 229 5.45 5.40 -15.54
N PHE A 230 4.35 4.98 -14.93
CA PHE A 230 3.24 5.85 -14.57
C PHE A 230 3.37 6.31 -13.13
N THR A 231 3.21 7.61 -12.91
CA THR A 231 2.99 8.20 -11.59
C THR A 231 1.88 9.25 -11.66
N SER A 232 1.21 9.48 -10.54
CA SER A 232 0.33 10.63 -10.37
C SER A 232 0.62 11.36 -9.07
N THR A 233 0.41 12.67 -9.09
CA THR A 233 0.78 13.56 -7.99
C THR A 233 -0.43 14.34 -7.51
N TYR A 234 -0.42 14.67 -6.22
CA TYR A 234 -1.49 15.44 -5.64
C TYR A 234 -1.57 16.82 -6.33
N ARG A 235 -2.71 17.07 -6.98
CA ARG A 235 -3.09 18.31 -7.70
C ARG A 235 -2.37 18.65 -9.01
N ASN A 236 -1.29 17.98 -9.41
CA ASN A 236 -0.61 18.32 -10.68
C ASN A 236 -0.81 17.33 -11.82
N GLY A 237 -1.61 16.28 -11.60
CA GLY A 237 -2.02 15.36 -12.65
C GLY A 237 -1.24 14.05 -12.65
N SER A 238 -1.21 13.41 -13.80
CA SER A 238 -0.59 12.11 -14.04
C SER A 238 0.41 12.20 -15.18
N PHE A 239 1.46 11.40 -15.10
CA PHE A 239 2.60 11.45 -16.01
C PHE A 239 3.00 10.03 -16.39
N MET A 240 3.33 9.86 -17.67
CA MET A 240 3.95 8.63 -18.18
C MET A 240 5.33 8.96 -18.71
N PHE A 241 6.34 8.34 -18.11
CA PHE A 241 7.72 8.44 -18.56
C PHE A 241 8.15 7.14 -19.23
N GLU A 242 9.02 7.19 -20.22
CA GLU A 242 9.62 5.99 -20.83
C GLU A 242 11.12 6.00 -20.59
N VAL A 243 11.62 4.88 -20.09
CA VAL A 243 13.05 4.67 -19.90
C VAL A 243 13.58 3.86 -21.09
N SER A 244 14.60 4.39 -21.73
CA SER A 244 15.32 3.71 -22.80
C SER A 244 16.82 3.72 -22.54
N ARG A 245 17.57 2.89 -23.28
CA ARG A 245 19.03 2.81 -23.17
C ARG A 245 19.67 2.86 -24.54
N ARG A 246 20.62 3.77 -24.74
CA ARG A 246 21.41 3.93 -25.97
C ARG A 246 22.87 4.14 -25.62
N ASP A 247 23.76 3.40 -26.27
CA ASP A 247 25.22 3.48 -26.07
C ASP A 247 25.62 3.38 -24.58
N GLY A 248 24.95 2.47 -23.86
CA GLY A 248 25.18 2.22 -22.43
C GLY A 248 24.54 3.24 -21.48
N LYS A 249 24.00 4.36 -21.97
CA LYS A 249 23.39 5.44 -21.18
C LYS A 249 21.87 5.34 -21.15
N PHE A 250 21.28 5.62 -20.00
CA PHE A 250 19.84 5.73 -19.86
C PHE A 250 19.34 7.08 -20.36
N LEU A 251 18.14 7.08 -20.90
CA LEU A 251 17.36 8.26 -21.28
C LEU A 251 15.96 8.10 -20.71
N ILE A 252 15.41 9.19 -20.20
CA ILE A 252 14.03 9.26 -19.72
C ILE A 252 13.28 10.36 -20.47
N GLU A 253 12.09 10.05 -20.97
CA GLU A 253 11.26 10.95 -21.76
C GLU A 253 9.82 10.96 -21.22
N GLU A 254 9.23 12.15 -21.02
CA GLU A 254 7.78 12.27 -20.81
C GLU A 254 7.05 11.91 -22.12
N LYS A 255 6.29 10.80 -22.11
CA LYS A 255 5.51 10.38 -23.28
C LYS A 255 4.17 11.10 -23.33
N TRP A 256 3.54 11.27 -22.18
CA TRP A 256 2.30 12.02 -22.06
C TRP A 256 2.08 12.50 -20.62
N LYS A 257 1.21 13.49 -20.49
CA LYS A 257 0.68 13.99 -19.22
C LYS A 257 -0.83 14.14 -19.30
N HIS A 258 -1.50 13.97 -18.17
CA HIS A 258 -2.96 14.02 -18.06
C HIS A 258 -3.39 14.81 -16.81
N PRO A 259 -4.46 15.63 -16.85
CA PRO A 259 -4.87 16.45 -15.71
C PRO A 259 -5.49 15.65 -14.54
N ALA A 260 -5.93 14.41 -14.77
CA ALA A 260 -6.43 13.55 -13.69
C ALA A 260 -5.32 13.32 -12.66
N SER A 261 -5.62 13.54 -11.38
CA SER A 261 -4.67 13.40 -10.28
C SER A 261 -5.16 12.41 -9.24
N GLY A 262 -4.32 11.43 -8.93
CA GLY A 262 -4.49 10.49 -7.84
C GLY A 262 -4.22 11.14 -6.49
N TYR A 263 -4.72 10.50 -5.44
CA TYR A 263 -4.42 10.89 -4.07
C TYR A 263 -4.29 9.65 -3.19
N MET A 264 -3.06 9.36 -2.73
CA MET A 264 -2.67 8.28 -1.82
C MET A 264 -2.93 6.83 -2.29
N SER A 265 -3.93 6.60 -3.14
CA SER A 265 -4.27 5.31 -3.72
C SER A 265 -3.29 4.92 -4.82
N SER A 266 -2.60 3.78 -4.67
CA SER A 266 -1.75 3.27 -5.75
C SER A 266 -2.64 2.71 -6.87
N PRO A 267 -2.37 3.05 -8.13
CA PRO A 267 -3.12 2.57 -9.27
C PRO A 267 -2.90 1.07 -9.51
N VAL A 268 -3.78 0.46 -10.29
CA VAL A 268 -3.57 -0.89 -10.85
C VAL A 268 -3.47 -0.81 -12.37
N VAL A 269 -2.62 -1.66 -12.94
CA VAL A 269 -2.42 -1.75 -14.40
C VAL A 269 -2.86 -3.13 -14.85
N ILE A 270 -3.80 -3.18 -15.79
CA ILE A 270 -4.34 -4.41 -16.37
C ILE A 270 -4.43 -4.21 -17.87
N ASP A 271 -3.80 -5.10 -18.64
CA ASP A 271 -3.78 -5.08 -20.11
C ASP A 271 -3.38 -3.74 -20.74
N GLY A 272 -2.44 -3.03 -20.10
CA GLY A 272 -1.95 -1.72 -20.56
C GLY A 272 -2.84 -0.53 -20.19
N PHE A 273 -3.96 -0.75 -19.51
CA PHE A 273 -4.82 0.31 -18.97
C PHE A 273 -4.53 0.54 -17.49
N ILE A 274 -4.61 1.81 -17.08
CA ILE A 274 -4.33 2.26 -15.72
C ILE A 274 -5.64 2.65 -15.05
N TYR A 275 -5.95 2.00 -13.94
CA TYR A 275 -7.11 2.31 -13.11
C TYR A 275 -6.63 3.09 -11.88
N LEU A 276 -7.05 4.35 -11.81
CA LEU A 276 -6.56 5.31 -10.83
C LEU A 276 -7.73 5.89 -10.04
N HIS A 277 -7.70 5.74 -8.71
CA HIS A 277 -8.58 6.51 -7.83
C HIS A 277 -8.06 7.94 -7.68
N LEU A 278 -8.93 8.89 -7.96
CA LEU A 278 -8.64 10.32 -8.05
C LEU A 278 -8.92 11.04 -6.74
N GLY A 279 -8.23 12.16 -6.51
CA GLY A 279 -8.45 13.01 -5.33
C GLY A 279 -9.85 13.64 -5.23
N ASN A 280 -10.70 13.50 -6.24
CA ASN A 280 -12.11 13.90 -6.20
C ASN A 280 -13.08 12.74 -5.89
N GLY A 281 -12.56 11.58 -5.47
CA GLY A 281 -13.33 10.40 -5.08
C GLY A 281 -13.79 9.52 -6.25
N ARG A 282 -13.47 9.85 -7.49
CA ARG A 282 -13.82 9.02 -8.66
C ARG A 282 -12.66 8.13 -9.06
N VAL A 283 -12.95 7.11 -9.87
CA VAL A 283 -11.94 6.27 -10.51
C VAL A 283 -11.93 6.54 -12.01
N SER A 284 -10.74 6.63 -12.57
CA SER A 284 -10.52 6.80 -14.01
C SER A 284 -9.81 5.59 -14.58
N CYS A 285 -10.20 5.20 -15.80
CA CYS A 285 -9.42 4.32 -16.64
C CYS A 285 -8.68 5.16 -17.68
N LEU A 286 -7.35 5.13 -17.63
CA LEU A 286 -6.48 5.80 -18.60
C LEU A 286 -5.84 4.76 -19.50
N ASP A 287 -5.77 5.03 -20.80
CA ASP A 287 -4.97 4.25 -21.74
C ASP A 287 -3.48 4.50 -21.47
N GLY A 288 -2.73 3.46 -21.11
CA GLY A 288 -1.29 3.58 -20.82
C GLY A 288 -0.45 3.97 -22.03
N ALA A 289 -0.93 3.75 -23.25
CA ALA A 289 -0.19 4.07 -24.47
C ALA A 289 -0.13 5.57 -24.74
N ASN A 290 -1.23 6.29 -24.52
CA ASN A 290 -1.40 7.69 -24.95
C ASN A 290 -1.97 8.65 -23.88
N GLY A 291 -2.39 8.13 -22.72
CA GLY A 291 -2.94 8.92 -21.62
C GLY A 291 -4.40 9.32 -21.78
N GLU A 292 -5.11 8.81 -22.79
CA GLU A 292 -6.53 9.08 -23.02
C GLU A 292 -7.38 8.53 -21.85
N GLU A 293 -8.22 9.37 -21.27
CA GLU A 293 -9.21 8.92 -20.29
C GLU A 293 -10.38 8.24 -21.00
N ARG A 294 -10.45 6.91 -20.86
CA ARG A 294 -11.47 6.06 -21.48
C ARG A 294 -12.83 6.26 -20.83
N TRP A 295 -12.84 6.33 -19.51
CA TRP A 295 -14.02 6.63 -18.72
C TRP A 295 -13.64 7.13 -17.34
N ARG A 296 -14.64 7.71 -16.66
CA ARG A 296 -14.59 8.09 -15.26
C ARG A 296 -15.85 7.61 -14.53
N SER A 297 -15.67 7.01 -13.36
CA SER A 297 -16.75 6.46 -12.54
C SER A 297 -17.61 7.55 -11.87
N PRO A 298 -18.75 7.18 -11.26
CA PRO A 298 -19.36 7.92 -10.16
C PRO A 298 -18.40 8.12 -8.97
N SER A 299 -18.79 8.98 -8.03
CA SER A 299 -17.97 9.24 -6.83
C SER A 299 -18.10 8.12 -5.80
N PHE A 300 -16.98 7.82 -5.17
CA PHE A 300 -16.80 6.98 -4.01
C PHE A 300 -16.17 7.79 -2.87
N GLY A 301 -15.61 7.12 -1.86
CA GLY A 301 -14.89 7.73 -0.76
C GLY A 301 -13.54 8.31 -1.16
N LYS A 302 -12.77 8.73 -0.15
CA LYS A 302 -11.55 9.55 -0.34
C LYS A 302 -10.35 8.74 -0.82
N TYR A 303 -10.38 7.43 -0.67
CA TYR A 303 -9.27 6.54 -0.98
C TYR A 303 -9.77 5.14 -1.28
N TRP A 304 -9.13 4.47 -2.24
CA TRP A 304 -9.25 3.04 -2.49
C TRP A 304 -7.92 2.33 -2.24
N SER A 305 -7.90 1.31 -1.39
CA SER A 305 -6.87 0.28 -1.48
C SER A 305 -7.27 -0.68 -2.59
N MET A 306 -6.44 -0.83 -3.62
CA MET A 306 -6.77 -1.66 -4.79
C MET A 306 -5.79 -2.81 -4.96
N THR A 307 -6.34 -3.96 -5.35
CA THR A 307 -5.60 -5.11 -5.87
C THR A 307 -6.43 -5.74 -6.99
N TRP A 308 -5.81 -6.61 -7.78
CA TRP A 308 -6.48 -7.20 -8.93
C TRP A 308 -6.12 -8.67 -9.12
N GLN A 309 -7.02 -9.39 -9.77
CA GLN A 309 -6.80 -10.75 -10.27
C GLN A 309 -7.57 -10.89 -11.59
N GLU A 310 -6.87 -11.31 -12.65
CA GLU A 310 -7.44 -11.42 -14.00
C GLU A 310 -8.11 -10.10 -14.41
N ASP A 311 -9.41 -10.12 -14.74
CA ASP A 311 -10.20 -8.97 -15.18
C ASP A 311 -10.97 -8.28 -14.04
N LYS A 312 -10.61 -8.51 -12.77
CA LYS A 312 -11.31 -7.95 -11.61
C LYS A 312 -10.39 -7.12 -10.74
N ILE A 313 -10.90 -5.96 -10.35
CA ILE A 313 -10.30 -5.07 -9.37
C ILE A 313 -11.13 -5.18 -8.09
N LEU A 314 -10.47 -5.56 -6.99
CA LEU A 314 -11.04 -5.49 -5.66
C LEU A 314 -10.50 -4.22 -5.00
N ALA A 315 -11.41 -3.38 -4.55
CA ALA A 315 -11.09 -2.16 -3.85
C ALA A 315 -11.73 -2.14 -2.46
N LEU A 316 -11.00 -1.60 -1.48
CA LEU A 316 -11.53 -1.17 -0.19
C LEU A 316 -11.65 0.34 -0.23
N ASP A 317 -12.88 0.81 -0.22
CA ASP A 317 -13.19 2.21 -0.03
C ASP A 317 -12.92 2.61 1.41
N GLU A 318 -12.37 3.80 1.58
CA GLU A 318 -12.09 4.40 2.87
C GLU A 318 -13.29 4.43 3.82
N GLY A 319 -14.51 4.53 3.30
CA GLY A 319 -15.73 4.47 4.11
C GLY A 319 -16.07 3.09 4.67
N GLY A 320 -15.28 2.05 4.39
CA GLY A 320 -15.49 0.69 4.89
C GLY A 320 -16.21 -0.25 3.92
N ASP A 321 -16.45 0.20 2.69
CA ASP A 321 -17.06 -0.62 1.63
C ASP A 321 -16.02 -1.42 0.86
N LEU A 322 -16.28 -2.72 0.66
CA LEU A 322 -15.64 -3.47 -0.43
C LEU A 322 -16.36 -3.23 -1.74
N VAL A 323 -15.59 -3.01 -2.79
CA VAL A 323 -16.07 -2.72 -4.14
C VAL A 323 -15.39 -3.69 -5.11
N LEU A 324 -16.18 -4.43 -5.88
CA LEU A 324 -15.70 -5.30 -6.94
C LEU A 324 -16.03 -4.67 -8.29
N VAL A 325 -15.02 -4.39 -9.10
CA VAL A 325 -15.14 -3.73 -10.40
C VAL A 325 -14.53 -4.63 -11.46
N LYS A 326 -15.16 -4.70 -12.64
CA LYS A 326 -14.55 -5.33 -13.80
C LYS A 326 -13.55 -4.37 -14.45
N ALA A 327 -12.35 -4.87 -14.76
CA ALA A 327 -11.35 -4.18 -15.54
C ALA A 327 -11.78 -4.13 -17.03
N ASN A 328 -12.76 -3.27 -17.33
CA ASN A 328 -13.19 -3.00 -18.69
C ASN A 328 -12.68 -1.62 -19.15
N PRO A 329 -11.86 -1.50 -20.21
CA PRO A 329 -11.44 -0.20 -20.72
C PRO A 329 -12.53 0.56 -21.49
N GLU A 330 -13.67 -0.06 -21.82
CA GLU A 330 -14.76 0.58 -22.57
C GLU A 330 -15.77 1.28 -21.67
N ALA A 331 -15.97 0.79 -20.44
CA ALA A 331 -16.91 1.37 -19.49
C ALA A 331 -16.56 1.01 -18.04
N PHE A 332 -17.01 1.86 -17.10
CA PHE A 332 -17.01 1.51 -15.68
C PHE A 332 -18.08 0.46 -15.41
N GLU A 333 -17.68 -0.70 -14.88
CA GLU A 333 -18.57 -1.82 -14.56
C GLU A 333 -18.42 -2.24 -13.09
N LEU A 334 -19.34 -1.77 -12.25
CA LEU A 334 -19.47 -2.23 -10.87
C LEU A 334 -20.12 -3.61 -10.85
N LEU A 335 -19.41 -4.63 -10.35
CA LEU A 335 -19.91 -5.99 -10.22
C LEU A 335 -20.66 -6.18 -8.90
N ASP A 336 -20.09 -5.72 -7.78
CA ASP A 336 -20.74 -5.78 -6.48
C ASP A 336 -20.14 -4.76 -5.50
N LYS A 337 -20.89 -4.46 -4.43
CA LYS A 337 -20.48 -3.59 -3.33
C LYS A 337 -21.05 -4.08 -2.01
N LYS A 338 -20.23 -4.12 -0.95
CA LYS A 338 -20.65 -4.56 0.38
C LYS A 338 -19.96 -3.76 1.48
N GLU A 339 -20.75 -3.18 2.38
CA GLU A 339 -20.24 -2.56 3.61
C GLU A 339 -19.65 -3.65 4.53
N ILE A 340 -18.38 -3.50 4.89
CA ILE A 340 -17.66 -4.41 5.80
C ILE A 340 -17.53 -3.82 7.20
N THR A 341 -17.52 -2.50 7.29
CA THR A 341 -17.39 -1.74 8.54
C THR A 341 -17.97 -0.34 8.34
N ASP A 342 -18.35 0.30 9.44
CA ASP A 342 -18.76 1.71 9.50
C ASP A 342 -17.61 2.64 9.91
N ARG A 343 -16.40 2.09 10.08
CA ARG A 343 -15.17 2.81 10.45
C ARG A 343 -14.30 3.07 9.23
N GLU A 344 -13.54 4.17 9.28
CA GLU A 344 -12.59 4.51 8.22
C GLU A 344 -11.55 3.38 8.03
N ALA A 345 -11.30 3.00 6.77
CA ALA A 345 -10.44 1.89 6.41
C ALA A 345 -9.42 2.29 5.33
N TRP A 346 -8.21 2.57 5.79
CA TRP A 346 -7.13 3.10 4.95
C TRP A 346 -6.01 2.07 4.68
N GLY A 347 -6.02 0.95 5.40
CA GLY A 347 -5.00 -0.08 5.27
C GLY A 347 -5.12 -0.84 3.95
N TYR A 348 -3.98 -1.28 3.42
CA TYR A 348 -3.99 -2.10 2.21
C TYR A 348 -4.71 -3.44 2.47
N LEU A 349 -5.54 -3.89 1.53
CA LEU A 349 -6.17 -5.21 1.60
C LEU A 349 -5.12 -6.32 1.47
N ALA A 350 -5.26 -7.39 2.27
CA ALA A 350 -4.48 -8.61 2.07
C ALA A 350 -5.40 -9.79 1.72
N ILE A 351 -4.97 -10.59 0.74
CA ILE A 351 -5.75 -11.73 0.23
C ILE A 351 -4.87 -12.97 0.24
N ARG A 352 -5.44 -14.08 0.71
CA ARG A 352 -4.78 -15.38 0.64
C ARG A 352 -5.79 -16.48 0.37
N GLY A 353 -5.74 -17.05 -0.82
CA GLY A 353 -6.70 -18.08 -1.23
C GLY A 353 -8.11 -17.50 -1.29
N ASP A 354 -9.00 -18.04 -0.47
CA ASP A 354 -10.39 -17.62 -0.30
C ASP A 354 -10.60 -16.67 0.89
N GLU A 355 -9.52 -16.19 1.51
CA GLU A 355 -9.56 -15.30 2.67
C GLU A 355 -9.15 -13.87 2.30
N LEU A 356 -9.85 -12.91 2.89
CA LEU A 356 -9.62 -11.47 2.76
C LEU A 356 -9.44 -10.86 4.16
N TYR A 357 -8.47 -9.97 4.29
CA TYR A 357 -8.18 -9.31 5.56
C TYR A 357 -8.32 -7.80 5.39
N VAL A 358 -9.25 -7.22 6.17
CA VAL A 358 -9.60 -5.80 6.11
C VAL A 358 -9.25 -5.16 7.43
N ARG A 359 -8.32 -4.20 7.39
CA ARG A 359 -7.98 -3.35 8.53
C ARG A 359 -8.73 -2.03 8.42
N ASP A 360 -9.57 -1.75 9.40
CA ASP A 360 -10.05 -0.40 9.66
C ASP A 360 -9.22 0.27 10.77
N LEU A 361 -9.50 1.53 11.07
CA LEU A 361 -8.71 2.27 12.05
C LEU A 361 -8.64 1.62 13.43
N GLU A 362 -9.59 0.75 13.82
CA GLU A 362 -9.66 0.24 15.20
C GLU A 362 -9.80 -1.29 15.27
N SER A 363 -9.65 -1.99 14.14
CA SER A 363 -9.77 -3.45 14.09
C SER A 363 -9.19 -4.07 12.82
N ILE A 364 -8.96 -5.37 12.89
CA ILE A 364 -8.71 -6.23 11.72
C ILE A 364 -9.77 -7.33 11.67
N ARG A 365 -10.31 -7.57 10.47
CA ARG A 365 -11.26 -8.65 10.19
C ARG A 365 -10.68 -9.63 9.20
N ALA A 366 -10.90 -10.91 9.44
CA ALA A 366 -10.80 -11.93 8.41
C ALA A 366 -12.18 -12.23 7.86
N LEU A 367 -12.30 -12.20 6.54
CA LEU A 367 -13.47 -12.61 5.79
C LEU A 367 -13.12 -13.78 4.90
N ARG A 368 -14.09 -14.62 4.59
CA ARG A 368 -13.90 -15.77 3.68
C ARG A 368 -15.03 -15.86 2.67
N TRP A 369 -14.66 -16.13 1.42
CA TRP A 369 -15.62 -16.51 0.39
C TRP A 369 -15.96 -17.99 0.53
N THR A 370 -17.25 -18.32 0.50
CA THR A 370 -17.69 -19.71 0.57
C THR A 370 -18.26 -20.16 -0.78
N ASP A 371 -17.89 -21.37 -1.21
CA ASP A 371 -18.39 -21.98 -2.46
C ASP A 371 -19.88 -22.41 -2.36
N GLN A 372 -20.47 -22.38 -1.15
CA GLN A 372 -21.90 -22.62 -0.92
C GLN A 372 -22.49 -21.60 0.06
N PRO A 373 -23.74 -21.12 -0.17
CA PRO A 373 -24.43 -20.26 0.78
C PRO A 373 -24.56 -21.00 2.13
N SER A 374 -24.15 -20.33 3.21
CA SER A 374 -24.06 -20.94 4.54
C SER A 374 -25.41 -21.52 5.03
N ALA A 375 -25.35 -22.49 5.94
CA ALA A 375 -26.54 -23.12 6.52
C ALA A 375 -27.49 -22.11 7.20
N ARG A 376 -26.96 -20.96 7.66
CA ARG A 376 -27.74 -19.82 8.17
C ARG A 376 -28.59 -19.16 7.08
N MET A 377 -28.12 -19.10 5.83
CA MET A 377 -28.90 -18.60 4.69
C MET A 377 -29.99 -19.56 4.24
N LYS A 378 -29.75 -20.89 4.29
CA LYS A 378 -30.79 -21.89 3.99
C LYS A 378 -32.03 -21.70 4.86
N GLN A 379 -31.86 -21.39 6.16
CA GLN A 379 -32.97 -21.09 7.08
C GLN A 379 -33.68 -19.76 6.77
N ARG A 380 -32.95 -18.75 6.28
CA ARG A 380 -33.50 -17.42 5.97
C ARG A 380 -34.27 -17.41 4.64
N GLN A 381 -33.80 -18.18 3.65
CA GLN A 381 -34.52 -18.41 2.39
C GLN A 381 -35.75 -19.31 2.59
N THR A 382 -35.69 -20.37 3.40
CA THR A 382 -36.90 -21.15 3.74
C THR A 382 -37.94 -20.28 4.44
N ARG A 383 -37.55 -19.42 5.41
CA ARG A 383 -38.49 -18.49 6.06
C ARG A 383 -39.13 -17.49 5.10
N LYS A 384 -38.40 -16.95 4.11
CA LYS A 384 -38.97 -16.07 3.09
C LYS A 384 -39.94 -16.79 2.15
N VAL A 385 -39.66 -18.04 1.79
CA VAL A 385 -40.57 -18.87 0.97
C VAL A 385 -41.85 -19.22 1.73
N THR A 386 -41.75 -19.55 3.03
CA THR A 386 -42.93 -19.86 3.87
C THR A 386 -43.81 -18.63 4.12
N ALA A 387 -43.21 -17.45 4.27
CA ALA A 387 -43.96 -16.19 4.42
C ALA A 387 -44.70 -15.79 3.14
N ALA A 388 -44.10 -16.04 1.96
CA ALA A 388 -44.74 -15.78 0.67
C ALA A 388 -45.86 -16.77 0.33
N SER A 389 -45.81 -18.01 0.84
CA SER A 389 -46.88 -19.01 0.67
C SER A 389 -48.06 -18.84 1.63
N GLN A 390 -47.93 -18.04 2.69
CA GLN A 390 -49.02 -17.70 3.62
C GLN A 390 -49.80 -16.44 3.22
N LEU A 391 -49.36 -15.75 2.16
CA LEU A 391 -49.99 -14.54 1.60
C LEU A 391 -50.67 -14.80 0.24
N ARG A 392 -50.98 -16.06 -0.09
CA ARG A 392 -51.79 -16.44 -1.26
C ARG A 392 -53.04 -17.19 -0.87
#